data_AF-A0A835WQH1-F1
#
_entry.id   AF-A0A835WQH1-F1
#
_cell.length_a   1.000
_cell.length_b   1.000
_cell.length_c   1.000
_cell.angle_alpha   90.00
_cell.angle_beta   90.00
_cell.angle_gamma   90.00
#
_symmetry.space_group_name_H-M   'P 1'
#
loop_
_entity.id
_entity.type
_entity.pdbx_description
1 polymer ?
#
loop_
_entity_poly.entity_id
_entity_poly.type
_entity_poly.pdbx_seq_one_letter_code
_entity_poly.pdbx_strand_id
1 'polypeptide(L)'
;MRRASAFLALLAGLVGLASAQNAPSFPFCQCVRSTSTSRYEVVDTPAVSLKPGYWCVQLKVKETCDKPKSPCCQADLYKIELLAQAGCVGSRMTASYGYSASSLVEVPSVPTWETPDAAPEGAAVLKLVRLGLNVSSADGIYICYKALSGSCRKAEQVCLPGPDGRCQLSLFSSDSSCW
;
A
#
# COMPACT_ATOMS: atom_id res chain seq x y z
N MET A 1 26.96 61.22 42.86
CA MET A 1 25.51 60.89 42.76
C MET A 1 25.21 60.47 41.32
N ARG A 2 24.43 59.39 41.17
CA ARG A 2 23.70 58.89 39.98
C ARG A 2 24.48 58.25 38.81
N ARG A 3 24.24 56.93 38.70
CA ARG A 3 24.46 55.99 37.60
C ARG A 3 23.45 56.23 36.46
N ALA A 4 23.81 55.87 35.23
CA ALA A 4 22.89 55.44 34.16
C ALA A 4 23.69 54.56 33.18
N SER A 5 23.68 53.24 33.34
CA SER A 5 22.73 52.27 32.78
C SER A 5 23.00 51.97 31.29
N ALA A 6 23.72 50.87 31.08
CA ALA A 6 23.94 50.22 29.80
C ALA A 6 22.63 49.59 29.28
N PHE A 7 22.29 49.86 28.03
CA PHE A 7 21.25 49.13 27.30
C PHE A 7 21.86 47.87 26.69
N LEU A 8 21.61 46.71 27.29
CA LEU A 8 21.77 45.42 26.63
C LEU A 8 20.54 45.18 25.74
N ALA A 9 20.74 45.15 24.42
CA ALA A 9 19.75 44.63 23.48
C ALA A 9 19.81 43.10 23.49
N LEU A 10 18.78 42.45 24.06
CA LEU A 10 18.58 41.01 23.94
C LEU A 10 18.09 40.70 22.51
N LEU A 11 18.96 40.09 21.69
CA LEU A 11 18.57 39.39 20.46
C LEU A 11 17.91 38.07 20.86
N ALA A 12 16.57 38.06 20.90
CA ALA A 12 15.80 36.82 20.99
C ALA A 12 15.88 36.09 19.66
N GLY A 13 16.73 35.05 19.60
CA GLY A 13 16.79 34.11 18.48
C GLY A 13 15.48 33.35 18.36
N LEU A 14 14.76 33.57 17.26
CA LEU A 14 13.65 32.73 16.84
C LEU A 14 14.21 31.38 16.39
N VAL A 15 14.29 30.43 17.31
CA VAL A 15 14.44 29.01 16.97
C VAL A 15 13.12 28.58 16.36
N GLY A 16 13.07 28.54 15.03
CA GLY A 16 11.97 27.94 14.30
C GLY A 16 11.88 26.46 14.65
N LEU A 17 10.91 26.10 15.48
CA LEU A 17 10.48 24.72 15.65
C LEU A 17 9.86 24.29 14.32
N ALA A 18 10.67 23.72 13.43
CA ALA A 18 10.16 22.93 12.33
C ALA A 18 9.47 21.71 12.95
N SER A 19 8.15 21.79 13.09
CA SER A 19 7.32 20.63 13.38
C SER A 19 7.63 19.57 12.33
N ALA A 20 8.19 18.43 12.76
CA ALA A 20 8.25 17.24 11.94
C ALA A 20 6.81 16.83 11.62
N GLN A 21 6.28 17.32 10.49
CA GLN A 21 5.04 16.81 9.95
C GLN A 21 5.35 15.37 9.54
N ASN A 22 4.81 14.40 10.30
CA ASN A 22 4.88 13.01 9.91
C ASN A 22 4.36 12.91 8.48
N ALA A 23 5.24 12.55 7.54
CA ALA A 23 4.84 12.33 6.16
C ALA A 23 3.69 11.31 6.14
N PRO A 24 2.69 11.47 5.26
CA PRO A 24 1.59 10.53 5.16
C PRO A 24 2.12 9.12 4.95
N SER A 25 1.68 8.17 5.78
CA SER A 25 2.08 6.77 5.64
C SER A 25 1.14 6.06 4.66
N PHE A 26 1.67 5.24 3.76
CA PHE A 26 0.85 4.46 2.83
C PHE A 26 -0.08 3.49 3.56
N PRO A 27 -1.35 3.33 3.14
CA PRO A 27 -2.03 3.98 2.02
C PRO A 27 -2.34 5.46 2.27
N PHE A 28 -2.27 6.25 1.20
CA PHE A 28 -2.35 7.71 1.28
C PHE A 28 -3.79 8.27 1.38
N CYS A 29 -4.80 7.39 1.45
CA CYS A 29 -6.18 7.79 1.78
C CYS A 29 -6.33 8.08 3.29
N GLN A 30 -7.17 9.05 3.66
CA GLN A 30 -7.33 9.50 5.05
C GLN A 30 -8.04 8.52 6.00
N CYS A 31 -8.27 7.27 5.60
CA CYS A 31 -8.94 6.27 6.42
C CYS A 31 -8.00 5.73 7.52
N VAL A 32 -8.55 5.27 8.65
CA VAL A 32 -7.77 4.77 9.80
C VAL A 32 -7.34 3.31 9.57
N ARG A 33 -6.05 3.04 9.76
CA ARG A 33 -5.42 1.72 9.56
C ARG A 33 -5.84 0.74 10.64
N SER A 34 -6.59 -0.29 10.31
CA SER A 34 -6.89 -1.34 11.31
C SER A 34 -7.10 -2.70 10.66
N THR A 35 -6.00 -3.44 10.52
CA THR A 35 -5.97 -4.85 10.09
C THR A 35 -6.77 -5.78 11.03
N SER A 36 -7.14 -5.30 12.21
CA SER A 36 -8.04 -6.00 13.13
C SER A 36 -9.51 -5.91 12.73
N THR A 37 -9.87 -4.99 11.83
CA THR A 37 -11.26 -4.79 11.39
C THR A 37 -11.59 -5.48 10.07
N SER A 38 -10.59 -5.92 9.32
CA SER A 38 -10.74 -6.69 8.08
C SER A 38 -10.54 -8.18 8.32
N ARG A 39 -11.25 -9.02 7.56
CA ARG A 39 -11.01 -10.47 7.52
C ARG A 39 -9.82 -10.83 6.65
N TYR A 40 -9.41 -9.97 5.73
CA TYR A 40 -8.33 -10.27 4.80
C TYR A 40 -6.98 -9.84 5.37
N GLU A 41 -5.99 -10.69 5.21
CA GLU A 41 -4.60 -10.44 5.59
C GLU A 41 -3.67 -10.89 4.47
N VAL A 42 -2.63 -10.11 4.20
CA VAL A 42 -1.55 -10.54 3.30
C VAL A 42 -0.49 -11.24 4.13
N VAL A 43 -0.24 -12.53 3.86
CA VAL A 43 0.67 -13.36 4.67
C VAL A 43 2.05 -13.51 4.05
N ASP A 44 2.14 -13.58 2.72
CA ASP A 44 3.44 -13.72 2.04
C ASP A 44 4.05 -12.36 1.73
N THR A 45 5.00 -11.98 2.57
CA THR A 45 5.85 -10.81 2.38
C THR A 45 7.28 -11.19 2.81
N PRO A 46 8.25 -11.30 1.89
CA PRO A 46 8.26 -10.79 0.52
C PRO A 46 7.40 -11.57 -0.47
N ALA A 47 7.08 -10.95 -1.61
CA ALA A 47 6.32 -11.59 -2.68
C ALA A 47 7.06 -12.81 -3.23
N VAL A 48 6.33 -13.90 -3.50
CA VAL A 48 6.86 -15.15 -4.07
C VAL A 48 6.71 -15.16 -5.59
N SER A 49 7.54 -15.95 -6.28
CA SER A 49 7.44 -16.16 -7.72
C SER A 49 6.76 -17.49 -8.01
N LEU A 50 5.48 -17.47 -8.40
CA LEU A 50 4.78 -18.69 -8.84
C LEU A 50 5.09 -19.09 -10.28
N LYS A 51 5.43 -18.11 -11.13
CA LYS A 51 5.74 -18.29 -12.55
C LYS A 51 6.80 -17.26 -12.93
N PRO A 52 7.70 -17.54 -13.90
CA PRO A 52 8.70 -16.57 -14.32
C PRO A 52 8.10 -15.18 -14.62
N GLY A 53 8.55 -14.19 -13.87
CA GLY A 53 8.13 -12.79 -13.97
C GLY A 53 6.80 -12.44 -13.29
N TYR A 54 6.15 -13.38 -12.60
CA TYR A 54 5.00 -13.09 -11.74
C TYR A 54 5.46 -12.92 -10.30
N TRP A 55 4.97 -11.87 -9.65
CA TRP A 55 5.24 -11.58 -8.25
C TRP A 55 3.94 -11.62 -7.48
N CYS A 56 3.87 -12.52 -6.52
CA CYS A 56 2.64 -12.96 -5.91
C CYS A 56 2.67 -12.73 -4.41
N VAL A 57 1.54 -12.30 -3.86
CA VAL A 57 1.30 -12.27 -2.42
C VAL A 57 0.12 -13.16 -2.10
N GLN A 58 0.20 -13.92 -1.02
CA GLN A 58 -0.88 -14.78 -0.58
C GLN A 58 -1.79 -14.04 0.38
N LEU A 59 -3.09 -14.25 0.20
CA LEU A 59 -4.12 -13.81 1.12
C LEU A 59 -4.49 -14.92 2.08
N LYS A 60 -4.76 -14.53 3.32
CA LYS A 60 -5.40 -15.34 4.33
C LYS A 60 -6.69 -14.65 4.75
N VAL A 61 -7.74 -15.43 4.95
CA VAL A 61 -9.02 -14.97 5.48
C VAL A 61 -9.13 -15.43 6.92
N LYS A 62 -9.25 -14.48 7.84
CA LYS A 62 -9.55 -14.75 9.25
C LYS A 62 -10.99 -15.21 9.37
N GLU A 63 -11.27 -16.12 10.30
CA GLU A 63 -12.67 -16.50 10.62
C GLU A 63 -13.47 -15.33 11.19
N THR A 64 -12.81 -14.51 12.01
CA THR A 64 -13.41 -13.35 12.68
C THR A 64 -12.48 -12.14 12.66
N CYS A 65 -13.04 -10.94 12.73
CA CYS A 65 -12.32 -9.70 13.03
C CYS A 65 -12.57 -9.30 14.48
N ASP A 66 -11.71 -8.44 15.03
CA ASP A 66 -11.86 -7.92 16.39
C ASP A 66 -13.14 -7.07 16.55
N LYS A 67 -13.66 -6.55 15.42
CA LYS A 67 -14.95 -5.84 15.34
C LYS A 67 -15.88 -6.53 14.34
N PRO A 68 -16.57 -7.63 14.73
CA PRO A 68 -17.40 -8.42 13.80
C PRO A 68 -18.55 -7.63 13.14
N LYS A 69 -19.04 -6.59 13.80
CA LYS A 69 -20.11 -5.70 13.32
C LYS A 69 -19.59 -4.53 12.47
N SER A 70 -18.28 -4.39 12.30
CA SER A 70 -17.70 -3.37 11.42
C SER A 70 -18.05 -3.71 9.97
N PRO A 71 -18.44 -2.71 9.14
CA PRO A 71 -18.57 -2.90 7.69
C PRO A 71 -17.33 -3.56 7.08
N CYS A 72 -16.13 -3.27 7.62
CA CYS A 72 -14.87 -3.82 7.12
C CYS A 72 -14.67 -5.31 7.40
N CYS A 73 -15.41 -5.86 8.36
CA CYS A 73 -15.36 -7.29 8.63
C CYS A 73 -16.22 -8.10 7.65
N GLN A 74 -17.22 -7.46 7.04
CA GLN A 74 -18.15 -8.08 6.08
C GLN A 74 -17.86 -7.67 4.64
N ALA A 75 -16.79 -6.90 4.43
CA ALA A 75 -16.41 -6.37 3.13
C ALA A 75 -16.00 -7.46 2.14
N ASP A 76 -16.19 -7.18 0.86
CA ASP A 76 -15.53 -7.90 -0.23
C ASP A 76 -14.07 -7.43 -0.38
N LEU A 77 -13.30 -8.16 -1.19
CA LEU A 77 -11.98 -7.73 -1.64
C LEU A 77 -12.06 -7.35 -3.12
N TYR A 78 -12.14 -6.05 -3.38
CA TYR A 78 -12.31 -5.49 -4.71
C TYR A 78 -11.00 -4.97 -5.31
N LYS A 79 -10.16 -4.33 -4.51
CA LYS A 79 -8.93 -3.68 -4.96
C LYS A 79 -7.76 -3.96 -4.02
N ILE A 80 -6.57 -4.06 -4.60
CA ILE A 80 -5.28 -4.04 -3.90
C ILE A 80 -4.47 -2.88 -4.42
N GLU A 81 -3.84 -2.14 -3.53
CA GLU A 81 -2.86 -1.12 -3.88
C GLU A 81 -1.48 -1.51 -3.34
N LEU A 82 -0.45 -1.31 -4.15
CA LEU A 82 0.95 -1.52 -3.81
C LEU A 82 1.65 -0.17 -3.77
N LEU A 83 2.39 0.09 -2.69
CA LEU A 83 3.34 1.19 -2.68
C LEU A 83 4.52 0.84 -3.59
N ALA A 84 4.72 1.66 -4.60
CA ALA A 84 5.63 1.39 -5.68
C ALA A 84 6.62 2.53 -5.90
N GLN A 85 7.70 2.25 -6.61
CA GLN A 85 8.67 3.27 -7.01
C GLN A 85 8.08 4.14 -8.13
N ALA A 86 8.17 5.46 -7.99
CA ALA A 86 7.67 6.40 -8.99
C ALA A 86 8.34 6.24 -10.37
N GLY A 87 9.59 5.77 -10.41
CA GLY A 87 10.29 5.45 -11.66
C GLY A 87 9.65 4.31 -12.47
N CYS A 88 8.71 3.56 -11.89
CA CYS A 88 7.95 2.52 -12.57
C CYS A 88 6.68 3.02 -13.25
N VAL A 89 6.23 4.24 -12.95
CA VAL A 89 5.01 4.82 -13.52
C VAL A 89 5.09 4.79 -15.04
N GLY A 90 4.02 4.33 -15.68
CA GLY A 90 3.95 4.12 -17.13
C GLY A 90 4.37 2.73 -17.61
N SER A 91 4.92 1.88 -16.73
CA SER A 91 5.13 0.46 -17.05
C SER A 91 3.78 -0.24 -17.26
N ARG A 92 3.67 -1.07 -18.29
CA ARG A 92 2.45 -1.84 -18.55
C ARG A 92 2.47 -3.07 -17.66
N MET A 93 1.42 -3.25 -16.86
CA MET A 93 1.30 -4.35 -15.91
C MET A 93 0.14 -5.27 -16.29
N THR A 94 0.18 -6.52 -15.81
CA THR A 94 -0.98 -7.41 -15.72
C THR A 94 -1.11 -7.92 -14.29
N ALA A 95 -2.31 -8.32 -13.91
CA ALA A 95 -2.61 -8.96 -12.64
C ALA A 95 -3.29 -10.31 -12.87
N SER A 96 -3.07 -11.25 -11.96
CA SER A 96 -3.72 -12.56 -11.98
C SER A 96 -3.96 -13.03 -10.56
N TYR A 97 -4.89 -13.96 -10.37
CA TYR A 97 -5.06 -14.65 -9.09
C TYR A 97 -5.19 -16.16 -9.27
N GLY A 98 -4.84 -16.94 -8.26
CA GLY A 98 -5.00 -18.39 -8.28
C GLY A 98 -4.32 -19.05 -7.08
N TYR A 99 -4.48 -20.36 -6.92
CA TYR A 99 -3.88 -21.12 -5.81
C TYR A 99 -2.50 -21.67 -6.14
N SER A 100 -2.11 -21.62 -7.41
CA SER A 100 -0.88 -22.19 -7.95
C SER A 100 -0.55 -21.57 -9.31
N ALA A 101 0.66 -21.81 -9.81
CA ALA A 101 1.09 -21.37 -11.13
C ALA A 101 0.15 -21.81 -12.27
N SER A 102 -0.46 -22.99 -12.15
CA SER A 102 -1.36 -23.58 -13.16
C SER A 102 -2.80 -23.08 -13.08
N SER A 103 -3.20 -22.49 -11.96
CA SER A 103 -4.56 -21.98 -11.73
C SER A 103 -4.66 -20.46 -11.82
N LEU A 104 -3.59 -19.77 -12.24
CA LEU A 104 -3.61 -18.33 -12.41
C LEU A 104 -4.61 -17.91 -13.50
N VAL A 105 -5.59 -17.12 -13.11
CA VAL A 105 -6.56 -16.46 -13.98
C VAL A 105 -6.22 -14.98 -14.06
N GLU A 106 -6.18 -14.42 -15.28
CA GLU A 106 -5.94 -12.99 -15.47
C GLU A 106 -7.12 -12.15 -14.95
N VAL A 107 -6.81 -11.08 -14.22
CA VAL A 107 -7.83 -10.14 -13.77
C VAL A 107 -8.29 -9.32 -14.99
N PRO A 108 -9.59 -9.18 -15.25
CA PRO A 108 -10.11 -8.51 -16.45
C PRO A 108 -9.91 -6.99 -16.46
N SER A 109 -9.15 -6.44 -15.53
CA SER A 109 -8.79 -5.02 -15.46
C SER A 109 -7.29 -4.85 -15.58
N VAL A 110 -6.88 -3.84 -16.36
CA VAL A 110 -5.49 -3.43 -16.45
C VAL A 110 -5.10 -2.69 -15.15
N PRO A 111 -4.02 -3.09 -14.46
CA PRO A 111 -3.52 -2.34 -13.32
C PRO A 111 -3.12 -0.92 -13.72
N THR A 112 -3.42 0.05 -12.85
CA THR A 112 -3.20 1.47 -13.13
C THR A 112 -2.24 2.10 -12.14
N TRP A 113 -1.56 3.16 -12.56
CA TRP A 113 -0.66 3.94 -11.72
C TRP A 113 -1.34 5.20 -11.20
N GLU A 114 -1.02 5.60 -9.99
CA GLU A 114 -1.37 6.89 -9.40
C GLU A 114 -0.18 7.49 -8.67
N THR A 115 -0.07 8.81 -8.68
CA THR A 115 0.90 9.58 -7.88
C THR A 115 0.11 10.53 -6.97
N PRO A 116 -0.39 10.07 -5.81
CA PRO A 116 -1.17 10.92 -4.91
C PRO A 116 -0.34 12.10 -4.41
N ASP A 117 -0.95 13.28 -4.25
CA ASP A 117 -0.26 14.47 -3.71
C ASP A 117 0.33 14.23 -2.30
N ALA A 118 -0.27 13.32 -1.54
CA ALA A 118 0.17 12.91 -0.21
C ALA A 118 1.33 11.89 -0.23
N ALA A 119 1.70 11.35 -1.40
CA ALA A 119 2.80 10.41 -1.51
C ALA A 119 4.14 11.15 -1.38
N PRO A 120 5.13 10.60 -0.64
CA PRO A 120 6.47 11.16 -0.60
C PRO A 120 7.14 11.12 -1.97
N GLU A 121 8.16 11.94 -2.17
CA GLU A 121 8.95 11.93 -3.40
C GLU A 121 9.49 10.52 -3.69
N GLY A 122 9.43 10.11 -4.96
CA GLY A 122 9.87 8.79 -5.39
C GLY A 122 8.84 7.67 -5.14
N ALA A 123 7.68 7.96 -4.53
CA ALA A 123 6.60 6.99 -4.36
C ALA A 123 5.48 7.17 -5.39
N ALA A 124 4.89 6.05 -5.78
CA ALA A 124 3.67 5.94 -6.55
C ALA A 124 2.82 4.79 -6.01
N VAL A 125 1.59 4.67 -6.51
CA VAL A 125 0.67 3.59 -6.16
C VAL A 125 0.32 2.80 -7.42
N LEU A 126 0.55 1.49 -7.38
CA LEU A 126 0.03 0.56 -8.38
C LEU A 126 -1.29 -0.02 -7.88
N LYS A 127 -2.37 0.17 -8.64
CA LYS A 127 -3.72 -0.28 -8.30
C LYS A 127 -4.12 -1.49 -9.13
N LEU A 128 -4.56 -2.55 -8.45
CA LEU A 128 -5.18 -3.73 -9.03
C LEU A 128 -6.64 -3.73 -8.59
N VAL A 129 -7.58 -3.57 -9.50
CA VAL A 129 -9.02 -3.44 -9.19
C VAL A 129 -9.80 -4.65 -9.69
N ARG A 130 -11.10 -4.71 -9.37
CA ARG A 130 -12.03 -5.74 -9.89
C ARG A 130 -11.54 -7.17 -9.63
N LEU A 131 -10.92 -7.41 -8.47
CA LEU A 131 -10.50 -8.75 -8.07
C LEU A 131 -11.71 -9.68 -7.92
N GLY A 132 -12.85 -9.15 -7.46
CA GLY A 132 -14.10 -9.90 -7.33
C GLY A 132 -14.00 -11.03 -6.30
N LEU A 133 -13.10 -10.89 -5.33
CA LEU A 133 -12.84 -11.90 -4.31
C LEU A 133 -13.66 -11.61 -3.07
N ASN A 134 -14.00 -12.65 -2.33
CA ASN A 134 -14.69 -12.55 -1.05
C ASN A 134 -14.14 -13.59 -0.07
N VAL A 135 -14.64 -13.59 1.16
CA VAL A 135 -14.19 -14.49 2.23
C VAL A 135 -14.22 -15.98 1.86
N SER A 136 -15.12 -16.42 0.97
CA SER A 136 -15.20 -17.81 0.52
C SER A 136 -14.22 -18.20 -0.59
N SER A 137 -13.68 -17.20 -1.31
CA SER A 137 -12.80 -17.42 -2.47
C SER A 137 -11.38 -16.89 -2.28
N ALA A 138 -11.14 -16.08 -1.27
CA ALA A 138 -9.87 -15.39 -1.05
C ALA A 138 -8.89 -16.15 -0.15
N ASP A 139 -9.35 -17.11 0.65
CA ASP A 139 -8.44 -17.78 1.60
C ASP A 139 -7.41 -18.65 0.86
N GLY A 140 -6.13 -18.42 1.13
CA GLY A 140 -5.01 -19.11 0.52
C GLY A 140 -4.71 -18.72 -0.93
N ILE A 141 -5.45 -17.79 -1.53
CA ILE A 141 -5.24 -17.39 -2.92
C ILE A 141 -4.01 -16.49 -3.06
N TYR A 142 -3.26 -16.67 -4.14
CA TYR A 142 -2.21 -15.75 -4.55
C TYR A 142 -2.79 -14.67 -5.45
N ILE A 143 -2.41 -13.43 -5.18
CA ILE A 143 -2.59 -12.29 -6.09
C ILE A 143 -1.23 -11.96 -6.68
N CYS A 144 -1.12 -12.10 -7.99
CA CYS A 144 0.11 -11.90 -8.74
C CYS A 144 0.03 -10.67 -9.64
N TYR A 145 1.15 -9.99 -9.82
CA TYR A 145 1.34 -8.96 -10.82
C TYR A 145 2.62 -9.18 -11.59
N LYS A 146 2.65 -8.70 -12.84
CA LYS A 146 3.77 -8.84 -13.75
C LYS A 146 3.91 -7.62 -14.64
N ALA A 147 5.14 -7.19 -14.84
CA ALA A 147 5.46 -6.21 -15.88
C ALA A 147 5.46 -6.85 -17.28
N LEU A 148 4.75 -6.22 -18.20
CA LEU A 148 4.71 -6.57 -19.62
C LEU A 148 5.70 -5.73 -20.43
N SER A 149 5.90 -4.46 -20.04
CA SER A 149 6.86 -3.53 -20.63
C SER A 149 7.15 -2.38 -19.67
N GLY A 150 8.21 -1.62 -19.93
CA GLY A 150 8.56 -0.42 -19.15
C GLY A 150 9.90 -0.55 -18.42
N SER A 151 10.12 0.39 -17.51
CA SER A 151 11.35 0.60 -16.74
C SER A 151 11.52 -0.44 -15.62
N CYS A 152 10.42 -0.93 -15.03
CA CYS A 152 10.46 -1.90 -13.95
C CYS A 152 10.06 -3.28 -14.44
N ARG A 153 11.00 -4.22 -14.38
CA ARG A 153 10.83 -5.61 -14.88
C ARG A 153 11.02 -6.67 -13.81
N LYS A 154 11.28 -6.28 -12.56
CA LYS A 154 11.45 -7.16 -11.39
C LYS A 154 10.60 -6.66 -10.21
N ALA A 155 10.19 -7.56 -9.32
CA ALA A 155 9.35 -7.23 -8.16
C ALA A 155 10.00 -6.14 -7.30
N GLU A 156 11.31 -6.31 -7.08
CA GLU A 156 12.13 -5.46 -6.22
C GLU A 156 12.29 -4.06 -6.79
N GLN A 157 12.06 -3.89 -8.11
CA GLN A 157 12.05 -2.59 -8.76
C GLN A 157 10.69 -1.91 -8.65
N VAL A 158 9.61 -2.69 -8.75
CA VAL A 158 8.24 -2.15 -8.67
C VAL A 158 7.94 -1.68 -7.26
N CYS A 159 8.24 -2.51 -6.28
CA CYS A 159 7.87 -2.29 -4.90
C CYS A 159 8.79 -1.27 -4.21
N LEU A 160 8.18 -0.34 -3.46
CA LEU A 160 8.89 0.52 -2.52
C LEU A 160 8.79 -0.11 -1.11
N PRO A 161 9.86 -0.72 -0.59
CA PRO A 161 9.79 -1.47 0.65
C PRO A 161 9.48 -0.58 1.85
N GLY A 162 8.75 -1.12 2.82
CA GLY A 162 8.54 -0.51 4.13
C GLY A 162 9.76 -0.63 5.04
N PRO A 163 9.64 -0.14 6.29
CA PRO A 163 10.71 -0.20 7.29
C PRO A 163 11.21 -1.62 7.60
N ASP A 164 10.37 -2.62 7.36
CA ASP A 164 10.66 -4.05 7.54
C ASP A 164 11.24 -4.71 6.27
N GLY A 165 11.52 -3.93 5.22
CA GLY A 165 12.05 -4.41 3.94
C GLY A 165 11.00 -5.09 3.06
N ARG A 166 9.72 -5.11 3.46
CA ARG A 166 8.64 -5.80 2.76
C ARG A 166 7.81 -4.86 1.92
N CYS A 167 7.15 -5.40 0.90
CA CYS A 167 6.23 -4.62 0.09
C CYS A 167 5.00 -4.18 0.88
N GLN A 168 4.72 -2.89 0.82
CA GLN A 168 3.57 -2.32 1.50
C GLN A 168 2.35 -2.43 0.59
N LEU A 169 1.31 -3.08 1.11
CA LEU A 169 0.07 -3.33 0.40
C LEU A 169 -1.11 -2.84 1.24
N SER A 170 -2.17 -2.43 0.56
CA SER A 170 -3.47 -2.14 1.15
C SER A 170 -4.57 -2.81 0.36
N LEU A 171 -5.59 -3.27 1.08
CA LEU A 171 -6.75 -3.97 0.54
C LEU A 171 -7.92 -2.99 0.52
N PHE A 172 -8.86 -3.15 -0.40
CA PHE A 172 -10.03 -2.27 -0.48
C PHE A 172 -11.28 -3.03 -0.88
N SER A 173 -12.38 -2.70 -0.21
CA SER A 173 -13.74 -3.09 -0.58
C SER A 173 -14.25 -2.34 -1.81
N SER A 174 -15.37 -2.83 -2.36
CA SER A 174 -16.05 -2.24 -3.53
C SER A 174 -16.48 -0.78 -3.34
N ASP A 175 -16.88 -0.41 -2.12
CA ASP A 175 -17.22 0.97 -1.73
C ASP A 175 -15.99 1.81 -1.34
N SER A 176 -14.79 1.24 -1.44
CA SER A 176 -13.51 1.86 -1.05
C SER A 176 -13.44 2.34 0.41
N SER A 177 -14.33 1.87 1.28
CA SER A 177 -14.44 2.33 2.66
C SER A 177 -13.59 1.53 3.65
N CYS A 178 -13.21 0.31 3.27
CA CYS A 178 -12.58 -0.67 4.16
C CYS A 178 -11.26 -1.20 3.63
N TRP A 179 -10.26 -1.30 4.52
CA TRP A 179 -8.89 -1.67 4.21
C TRP A 179 -8.18 -2.45 5.30
#